data_AF-O45837-F1
#
_entry.id   AF-O45837-F1
#
_cell.length_a   1.000
_cell.length_b   1.000
_cell.length_c   1.000
_cell.angle_alpha   90.00
_cell.angle_beta   90.00
_cell.angle_gamma   90.00
#
_symmetry.space_group_name_H-M   'P 1'
#
loop_
_entity.id
_entity.type
_entity.pdbx_description
1 polymer ?
#
loop_
_entity_poly.entity_id
_entity_poly.type
_entity_poly.pdbx_seq_one_letter_code
_entity_poly.pdbx_strand_id
1 'polypeptide(L)'
;MNLYKLHHLIWFCVVFGIICNILVVLKISRDARNFKCFQKIQKVVEKLLLLQFVEPIYVSEVIEKESPEIPEIYNKSLQTMLFSFVTDGIGNKLFEVISLLGIAKTLKRRPVINATNPDYMQVLYADIQPLFPKLVEQFSLELIPDHFITRERISWGKCCMFDDPKKLQSLKDQYLILEGHYFQSYKFFHHLRSQIRDWLAPSKRMALKAAAVIPEKSKNDFIICTHIHRGEPPYNNHRKPSDPRFTRVATEYLVDIYEKSHSRISVVVLGDDLNFVNEVFTQSIKSNTSSYTVITVPILKPEIDLAISRIFCDVFLLTAPTSTFGWWLAYLAKKEAVIYYRDIEDSKDEVLRELEPVDYYPKEWRTLKTDKDGSIRL
;
A
#
# COMPACT_ATOMS: atom_id res chain seq x y z
N MET A 1 19.37 -12.42 -37.40
CA MET A 1 18.26 -11.52 -37.75
C MET A 1 18.87 -10.16 -38.08
N ASN A 2 18.69 -9.66 -39.31
CA ASN A 2 19.48 -8.54 -39.85
C ASN A 2 19.14 -7.23 -39.09
N LEU A 3 20.14 -6.56 -38.49
CA LEU A 3 19.98 -5.36 -37.65
C LEU A 3 19.17 -4.26 -38.38
N TYR A 4 19.29 -4.23 -39.71
CA TYR A 4 18.57 -3.33 -40.61
C TYR A 4 17.04 -3.54 -40.59
N LYS A 5 16.57 -4.79 -40.46
CA LYS A 5 15.13 -5.10 -40.39
C LYS A 5 14.51 -4.66 -39.07
N LEU A 6 15.25 -4.76 -37.97
CA LEU A 6 14.77 -4.31 -36.66
C LEU A 6 14.62 -2.78 -36.62
N HIS A 7 15.57 -2.04 -37.21
CA HIS A 7 15.50 -0.59 -37.27
C HIS A 7 14.32 -0.09 -38.10
N HIS A 8 14.04 -0.72 -39.25
CA HIS A 8 12.85 -0.40 -40.06
C HIS A 8 11.54 -0.73 -39.35
N LEU A 9 11.48 -1.84 -38.61
CA LEU A 9 10.28 -2.22 -37.86
C LEU A 9 10.00 -1.21 -36.73
N ILE A 10 11.03 -0.79 -35.99
CA ILE A 10 10.90 0.23 -34.95
C ILE A 10 10.42 1.55 -35.56
N TRP A 11 11.02 1.99 -36.67
CA TRP A 11 10.64 3.24 -37.34
C TRP A 11 9.19 3.18 -37.85
N PHE A 12 8.78 2.04 -38.40
CA PHE A 12 7.40 1.82 -38.84
C PHE A 12 6.41 1.87 -37.66
N CYS A 13 6.72 1.23 -36.53
CA CYS A 13 5.89 1.27 -35.34
C CYS A 13 5.75 2.69 -34.77
N VAL A 14 6.84 3.47 -34.76
CA VAL A 14 6.83 4.87 -34.31
C VAL A 14 5.95 5.73 -35.22
N VAL A 15 6.14 5.65 -36.54
CA VAL A 15 5.33 6.42 -37.50
C VAL A 15 3.86 6.03 -37.44
N PHE A 16 3.57 4.73 -37.38
CA PHE A 16 2.20 4.25 -37.30
C PHE A 16 1.54 4.67 -35.98
N GLY A 17 2.26 4.61 -34.86
CA GLY A 17 1.80 5.12 -33.56
C GLY A 17 1.51 6.62 -33.57
N ILE A 18 2.32 7.42 -34.26
CA ILE A 18 2.09 8.86 -34.44
C ILE A 18 0.83 9.10 -35.30
N ILE A 19 0.68 8.39 -36.42
CA ILE A 19 -0.49 8.54 -37.31
C ILE A 19 -1.78 8.12 -36.58
N CYS A 20 -1.76 7.01 -35.85
CA CYS A 20 -2.91 6.57 -35.04
C CYS A 20 -3.28 7.62 -33.99
N ASN A 21 -2.30 8.19 -33.28
CA ASN A 21 -2.55 9.28 -32.34
C ASN A 21 -3.18 10.50 -33.02
N ILE A 22 -2.65 10.92 -34.18
CA ILE A 22 -3.23 12.05 -34.96
C ILE A 22 -4.67 11.74 -35.38
N LEU A 23 -4.95 10.53 -35.86
CA LEU A 23 -6.31 10.14 -36.28
C LEU A 23 -7.28 10.11 -35.09
N VAL A 24 -6.83 9.65 -33.93
CA VAL A 24 -7.62 9.67 -32.68
C VAL A 24 -7.88 11.12 -32.26
N VAL A 25 -6.86 12.00 -32.28
CA VAL A 25 -7.01 13.44 -32.01
C VAL A 25 -8.01 14.08 -32.97
N LEU A 26 -7.89 13.83 -34.28
CA LEU A 26 -8.80 14.38 -35.30
C LEU A 26 -10.24 13.88 -35.09
N LYS A 27 -10.44 12.59 -34.82
CA LYS A 27 -11.77 12.01 -34.59
C LYS A 27 -12.42 12.55 -33.31
N ILE A 28 -11.63 12.76 -32.26
CA ILE A 28 -12.12 13.31 -30.98
C ILE A 28 -12.34 14.83 -31.07
N SER A 29 -11.52 15.57 -31.83
CA SER A 29 -11.68 17.02 -32.02
C SER A 29 -13.00 17.43 -32.69
N ARG A 30 -13.62 16.48 -33.40
CA ARG A 30 -14.94 16.65 -34.02
C ARG A 30 -16.08 16.67 -33.00
N ASP A 31 -15.83 16.28 -31.75
CA ASP A 31 -16.81 16.19 -30.68
C ASP A 31 -16.47 17.19 -29.56
N ALA A 32 -16.95 18.44 -29.74
CA ALA A 32 -16.51 19.63 -29.00
C ALA A 32 -16.71 19.59 -27.46
N ARG A 33 -17.44 18.59 -26.92
CA ARG A 33 -17.62 18.41 -25.47
C ARG A 33 -16.52 17.57 -24.80
N ASN A 34 -15.73 16.81 -25.57
CA ASN A 34 -14.66 15.95 -25.05
C ASN A 34 -13.30 16.66 -24.90
N PHE A 35 -13.19 17.91 -25.36
CA PHE A 35 -11.90 18.62 -25.50
C PHE A 35 -11.18 18.89 -24.17
N LYS A 36 -11.90 19.18 -23.08
CA LYS A 36 -11.29 19.41 -21.75
C LYS A 36 -10.72 18.12 -21.14
N CYS A 37 -11.39 16.98 -21.35
CA CYS A 37 -10.89 15.68 -20.90
C CYS A 37 -9.66 15.28 -21.72
N PHE A 38 -9.73 15.49 -23.04
CA PHE A 38 -8.63 15.22 -23.96
C PHE A 38 -7.36 16.01 -23.64
N GLN A 39 -7.45 17.31 -23.34
CA GLN A 39 -6.28 18.12 -22.96
C GLN A 39 -5.60 17.60 -21.68
N LYS A 40 -6.36 17.09 -20.71
CA LYS A 40 -5.79 16.47 -19.50
C LYS A 40 -5.14 15.13 -19.81
N ILE A 41 -5.79 14.27 -20.60
CA ILE A 41 -5.22 12.98 -21.03
C ILE A 41 -3.96 13.20 -21.87
N GLN A 42 -3.96 14.15 -22.80
CA GLN A 42 -2.80 14.50 -23.61
C GLN A 42 -1.64 14.98 -22.74
N LYS A 43 -1.88 15.81 -21.71
CA LYS A 43 -0.84 16.19 -20.75
C LYS A 43 -0.28 15.00 -19.97
N VAL A 44 -1.13 14.04 -19.58
CA VAL A 44 -0.69 12.81 -18.92
C VAL A 44 0.12 11.94 -19.88
N VAL A 45 -0.31 11.79 -21.13
CA VAL A 45 0.41 11.05 -22.18
C VAL A 45 1.73 11.71 -22.55
N GLU A 46 1.80 13.04 -22.65
CA GLU A 46 3.04 13.79 -22.86
C GLU A 46 4.00 13.62 -21.67
N LYS A 47 3.47 13.64 -20.44
CA LYS A 47 4.26 13.39 -19.22
C LYS A 47 4.74 11.93 -19.14
N LEU A 48 3.93 10.97 -19.57
CA LEU A 48 4.27 9.54 -19.72
C LEU A 48 5.35 9.34 -20.79
N LEU A 49 5.22 10.00 -21.95
CA LEU A 49 6.21 9.97 -23.03
C LEU A 49 7.53 10.59 -22.57
N LEU A 50 7.51 11.68 -21.80
CA LEU A 50 8.71 12.28 -21.21
C LEU A 50 9.38 11.39 -20.16
N LEU A 51 8.59 10.65 -19.37
CA LEU A 51 9.12 9.70 -18.37
C LEU A 51 9.72 8.45 -19.03
N GLN A 52 9.26 8.05 -20.21
CA GLN A 52 9.89 6.97 -21.00
C GLN A 52 11.31 7.30 -21.48
N PHE A 53 11.74 8.57 -21.44
CA PHE A 53 13.10 8.99 -21.78
C PHE A 53 14.06 9.06 -20.57
N VAL A 54 13.58 8.81 -19.34
CA VAL A 54 14.38 8.87 -18.12
C VAL A 54 14.27 7.51 -17.41
N GLU A 55 15.29 6.67 -17.63
CA GLU A 55 15.49 5.30 -17.14
C GLU A 55 14.83 4.16 -17.95
N PRO A 56 15.61 3.22 -18.52
CA PRO A 56 15.07 2.06 -19.19
C PRO A 56 14.58 1.05 -18.14
N ILE A 57 13.34 1.22 -17.67
CA ILE A 57 12.66 0.23 -16.84
C ILE A 57 11.90 -0.72 -17.77
N TYR A 58 12.49 -1.90 -17.97
CA TYR A 58 11.85 -3.16 -18.38
C TYR A 58 10.74 -3.06 -19.46
N VAL A 59 11.17 -2.88 -20.72
CA VAL A 59 10.38 -3.31 -21.90
C VAL A 59 11.05 -4.54 -22.50
N SER A 60 11.05 -5.65 -21.76
CA SER A 60 11.46 -6.97 -22.25
C SER A 60 10.97 -8.04 -21.28
N GLU A 61 10.18 -8.99 -21.81
CA GLU A 61 9.43 -10.08 -21.14
C GLU A 61 7.95 -9.81 -20.84
N VAL A 62 7.18 -9.42 -21.87
CA VAL A 62 5.83 -9.96 -22.03
C VAL A 62 6.00 -11.36 -22.64
N ILE A 63 6.28 -12.34 -21.78
CA ILE A 63 6.01 -13.74 -22.12
C ILE A 63 4.49 -13.86 -22.10
N GLU A 64 3.91 -14.39 -23.17
CA GLU A 64 2.53 -14.90 -23.19
C GLU A 64 2.37 -15.92 -22.05
N LYS A 65 2.07 -15.42 -20.85
CA LYS A 65 1.43 -16.20 -19.82
C LYS A 65 -0.04 -15.91 -19.96
N GLU A 66 -0.79 -16.97 -20.22
CA GLU A 66 -2.24 -17.00 -20.13
C GLU A 66 -2.68 -16.12 -18.96
N SER A 67 -3.43 -15.06 -19.26
CA SER A 67 -4.17 -14.29 -18.28
C SER A 67 -4.84 -15.30 -17.35
N PRO A 68 -4.82 -15.11 -16.02
CA PRO A 68 -5.68 -15.90 -15.15
C PRO A 68 -7.08 -15.80 -15.75
N GLU A 69 -7.71 -16.94 -16.06
CA GLU A 69 -9.11 -16.97 -16.50
C GLU A 69 -9.93 -16.24 -15.44
N ILE A 70 -10.29 -14.99 -15.71
CA ILE A 70 -11.33 -14.31 -14.96
C ILE A 70 -12.58 -15.08 -15.34
N PRO A 71 -13.26 -15.76 -14.40
CA PRO A 71 -14.47 -16.48 -14.74
C PRO A 71 -15.41 -15.53 -15.47
N GLU A 72 -15.99 -15.94 -16.60
CA GLU A 72 -17.00 -15.20 -17.40
C GLU A 72 -18.22 -14.68 -16.59
N ILE A 73 -18.24 -14.91 -15.28
CA ILE A 73 -19.31 -14.64 -14.33
C ILE A 73 -19.37 -13.17 -13.86
N TYR A 74 -18.42 -12.30 -14.23
CA TYR A 74 -18.40 -10.90 -13.77
C TYR A 74 -18.64 -9.87 -14.88
N ASN A 75 -19.80 -9.93 -15.53
CA ASN A 75 -20.17 -8.92 -16.55
C ASN A 75 -20.35 -7.51 -15.94
N LYS A 76 -20.75 -7.40 -14.67
CA LYS A 76 -21.01 -6.10 -14.00
C LYS A 76 -19.76 -5.54 -13.35
N SER A 77 -19.60 -4.22 -13.42
CA SER A 77 -18.45 -3.52 -12.82
C SER A 77 -18.76 -2.96 -11.43
N LEU A 78 -17.68 -2.71 -10.69
CA LEU A 78 -17.67 -1.95 -9.45
C LEU A 78 -16.54 -0.93 -9.47
N GLN A 79 -16.83 0.29 -9.04
CA GLN A 79 -15.87 1.36 -8.78
C GLN A 79 -16.04 1.85 -7.33
N THR A 80 -15.01 2.49 -6.78
CA THR A 80 -15.11 3.31 -5.57
C THR A 80 -14.65 4.73 -5.90
N MET A 81 -14.99 5.69 -5.03
CA MET A 81 -14.57 7.08 -5.19
C MET A 81 -13.05 7.31 -5.01
N LEU A 82 -12.29 6.30 -4.55
CA LEU A 82 -10.83 6.41 -4.30
C LEU A 82 -10.46 7.77 -3.65
N PHE A 83 -11.14 8.07 -2.54
CA PHE A 83 -11.25 9.37 -1.88
C PHE A 83 -9.90 10.00 -1.53
N SER A 84 -8.96 9.20 -1.04
CA SER A 84 -7.61 9.62 -0.62
C SER A 84 -6.51 9.25 -1.61
N PHE A 85 -6.86 8.57 -2.70
CA PHE A 85 -5.91 7.90 -3.59
C PHE A 85 -4.96 8.87 -4.27
N VAL A 86 -5.41 10.10 -4.53
CA VAL A 86 -4.59 11.14 -5.17
C VAL A 86 -3.69 11.89 -4.18
N THR A 87 -4.17 12.12 -2.96
CA THR A 87 -3.54 13.06 -2.03
C THR A 87 -2.66 12.41 -0.98
N ASP A 88 -2.91 11.15 -0.64
CA ASP A 88 -2.34 10.56 0.56
C ASP A 88 -1.16 9.60 0.29
N GLY A 89 -0.50 9.16 1.36
CA GLY A 89 0.60 8.20 1.30
C GLY A 89 0.18 6.81 0.81
N ILE A 90 1.19 6.01 0.45
CA ILE A 90 1.01 4.66 -0.12
C ILE A 90 0.10 3.75 0.72
N GLY A 91 0.11 3.89 2.05
CA GLY A 91 -0.75 3.10 2.93
C GLY A 91 -2.25 3.34 2.69
N ASN A 92 -2.66 4.60 2.54
CA ASN A 92 -4.05 4.96 2.24
C ASN A 92 -4.44 4.51 0.84
N LYS A 93 -3.54 4.72 -0.14
CA LYS A 93 -3.73 4.25 -1.52
C LYS A 93 -3.99 2.74 -1.60
N LEU A 94 -3.18 1.95 -0.89
CA LEU A 94 -3.32 0.49 -0.84
C LEU A 94 -4.64 0.06 -0.20
N PHE A 95 -5.09 0.72 0.87
CA PHE A 95 -6.41 0.45 1.47
C PHE A 95 -7.53 0.61 0.46
N GLU A 96 -7.56 1.71 -0.30
CA GLU A 96 -8.68 1.99 -1.20
C GLU A 96 -8.75 1.03 -2.38
N VAL A 97 -7.61 0.74 -3.01
CA VAL A 97 -7.60 -0.16 -4.18
C VAL A 97 -7.80 -1.62 -3.78
N ILE A 98 -7.23 -2.07 -2.65
CA ILE A 98 -7.40 -3.46 -2.20
C ILE A 98 -8.81 -3.69 -1.63
N SER A 99 -9.38 -2.70 -0.95
CA SER A 99 -10.80 -2.77 -0.56
C SER A 99 -11.72 -2.81 -1.77
N LEU A 100 -11.44 -2.06 -2.85
CA LEU A 100 -12.18 -2.20 -4.11
C LEU A 100 -12.15 -3.65 -4.63
N LEU A 101 -10.98 -4.33 -4.64
CA LEU A 101 -10.88 -5.74 -5.04
C LEU A 101 -11.72 -6.65 -4.13
N GLY A 102 -11.62 -6.48 -2.81
CA GLY A 102 -12.35 -7.28 -1.83
C GLY A 102 -13.87 -7.11 -1.91
N ILE A 103 -14.33 -5.88 -2.07
CA ILE A 103 -15.75 -5.56 -2.24
C ILE A 103 -16.25 -6.10 -3.58
N ALA A 104 -15.51 -5.89 -4.68
CA ALA A 104 -15.86 -6.39 -6.00
C ALA A 104 -16.02 -7.92 -6.00
N LYS A 105 -15.09 -8.64 -5.36
CA LYS A 105 -15.16 -10.09 -5.18
C LYS A 105 -16.40 -10.51 -4.37
N THR A 106 -16.69 -9.81 -3.27
CA THR A 106 -17.87 -10.09 -2.43
C THR A 106 -19.18 -9.89 -3.19
N LEU A 107 -19.25 -8.84 -4.01
CA LEU A 107 -20.41 -8.48 -4.83
C LEU A 107 -20.49 -9.24 -6.16
N LYS A 108 -19.53 -10.11 -6.46
CA LYS A 108 -19.42 -10.79 -7.76
C LYS A 108 -19.42 -9.79 -8.92
N ARG A 109 -18.56 -8.78 -8.82
CA ARG A 109 -18.38 -7.71 -9.80
C ARG A 109 -16.92 -7.61 -10.20
N ARG A 110 -16.65 -7.07 -11.38
CA ARG A 110 -15.31 -6.77 -11.87
C ARG A 110 -14.83 -5.42 -11.30
N PRO A 111 -13.66 -5.35 -10.66
CA PRO A 111 -13.11 -4.11 -10.14
C PRO A 111 -12.61 -3.23 -11.30
N VAL A 112 -13.08 -1.99 -11.35
CA VAL A 112 -12.73 -1.01 -12.39
C VAL A 112 -12.15 0.24 -11.74
N ILE A 113 -11.08 0.77 -12.33
CA ILE A 113 -10.58 2.12 -12.04
C ILE A 113 -10.93 3.01 -13.24
N ASN A 114 -11.56 4.14 -12.95
CA ASN A 114 -12.05 5.05 -13.98
C ASN A 114 -10.88 5.72 -14.73
N ALA A 115 -10.64 5.31 -15.97
CA ALA A 115 -9.59 5.87 -16.81
C ALA A 115 -9.91 7.29 -17.33
N THR A 116 -11.13 7.80 -17.13
CA THR A 116 -11.44 9.22 -17.40
C THR A 116 -10.84 10.16 -16.36
N ASN A 117 -10.40 9.63 -15.20
CA ASN A 117 -9.74 10.43 -14.18
C ASN A 117 -8.21 10.36 -14.35
N PRO A 118 -7.57 11.42 -14.89
CA PRO A 118 -6.13 11.45 -15.13
C PRO A 118 -5.30 11.33 -13.84
N ASP A 119 -5.84 11.79 -12.70
CA ASP A 119 -5.12 11.75 -11.43
C ASP A 119 -5.02 10.31 -10.92
N TYR A 120 -6.07 9.50 -11.09
CA TYR A 120 -6.00 8.06 -10.78
C TYR A 120 -4.97 7.34 -11.64
N MET A 121 -4.95 7.66 -12.94
CA MET A 121 -3.98 7.09 -13.87
C MET A 121 -2.55 7.45 -13.52
N GLN A 122 -2.31 8.70 -13.12
CA GLN A 122 -1.00 9.15 -12.67
C GLN A 122 -0.54 8.41 -11.41
N VAL A 123 -1.41 8.27 -10.40
CA VAL A 123 -1.06 7.54 -9.15
C VAL A 123 -0.78 6.07 -9.43
N LEU A 124 -1.62 5.41 -10.25
CA LEU A 124 -1.38 4.02 -10.64
C LEU A 124 -0.01 3.84 -11.28
N TYR A 125 0.34 4.69 -12.25
CA TYR A 125 1.58 4.57 -13.00
C TYR A 125 2.82 4.97 -12.19
N ALA A 126 2.74 6.05 -11.41
CA ALA A 126 3.88 6.63 -10.72
C ALA A 126 4.16 5.98 -9.35
N ASP A 127 3.11 5.58 -8.63
CA ASP A 127 3.24 5.19 -7.23
C ASP A 127 2.98 3.69 -7.01
N ILE A 128 1.97 3.11 -7.70
CA ILE A 128 1.56 1.72 -7.46
C ILE A 128 2.30 0.74 -8.37
N GLN A 129 2.25 0.95 -9.69
CA GLN A 129 2.79 0.03 -10.70
C GLN A 129 4.29 -0.26 -10.53
N PRO A 130 5.17 0.71 -10.21
CA PRO A 130 6.60 0.44 -10.06
C PRO A 130 6.91 -0.46 -8.86
N LEU A 131 6.05 -0.44 -7.83
CA LEU A 131 6.22 -1.23 -6.60
C LEU A 131 5.47 -2.56 -6.67
N PHE A 132 4.25 -2.54 -7.21
CA PHE A 132 3.27 -3.62 -7.17
C PHE A 132 2.60 -3.84 -8.54
N PRO A 133 3.37 -4.20 -9.59
CA PRO A 133 2.81 -4.35 -10.94
C PRO A 133 1.66 -5.37 -11.00
N LYS A 134 1.81 -6.50 -10.29
CA LYS A 134 0.79 -7.54 -10.15
C LYS A 134 -0.53 -7.04 -9.55
N LEU A 135 -0.49 -6.03 -8.68
CA LEU A 135 -1.71 -5.44 -8.12
C LEU A 135 -2.48 -4.67 -9.19
N VAL A 136 -1.78 -3.91 -10.03
CA VAL A 136 -2.40 -3.10 -11.09
C VAL A 136 -3.10 -3.99 -12.13
N GLU A 137 -2.53 -5.16 -12.42
CA GLU A 137 -3.11 -6.18 -13.31
C GLU A 137 -4.49 -6.70 -12.83
N GLN A 138 -4.87 -6.48 -11.57
CA GLN A 138 -6.15 -6.94 -11.03
C GLN A 138 -7.32 -6.01 -11.36
N PHE A 139 -7.06 -4.83 -11.93
CA PHE A 139 -8.09 -3.84 -12.24
C PHE A 139 -8.30 -3.73 -13.74
N SER A 140 -9.56 -3.57 -14.15
CA SER A 140 -9.87 -3.09 -15.50
C SER A 140 -9.81 -1.57 -15.53
N LEU A 141 -9.12 -1.00 -16.51
CA LEU A 141 -9.06 0.44 -16.73
C LEU A 141 -10.09 0.79 -17.81
N GLU A 142 -11.17 1.47 -17.43
CA GLU A 142 -12.28 1.74 -18.36
C GLU A 142 -12.67 3.20 -18.40
N LEU A 143 -13.07 3.66 -19.59
CA LEU A 143 -13.72 4.95 -19.78
C LEU A 143 -15.23 4.76 -19.58
N ILE A 144 -15.74 5.02 -18.37
CA ILE A 144 -17.17 4.90 -18.07
C ILE A 144 -17.77 6.30 -17.91
N PRO A 145 -18.63 6.74 -18.83
CA PRO A 145 -19.33 8.01 -18.68
C PRO A 145 -20.24 8.04 -17.44
N ASP A 146 -20.24 9.17 -16.73
CA ASP A 146 -20.95 9.34 -15.45
C ASP A 146 -22.44 8.99 -15.46
N HIS A 147 -23.11 9.15 -16.62
CA HIS A 147 -24.54 8.91 -16.79
C HIS A 147 -24.92 7.42 -16.85
N PHE A 148 -23.96 6.52 -17.02
CA PHE A 148 -24.19 5.07 -16.94
C PHE A 148 -24.05 4.52 -15.51
N ILE A 149 -23.58 5.34 -14.57
CA ILE A 149 -23.17 4.91 -13.23
C ILE A 149 -24.32 5.06 -12.23
N THR A 150 -24.70 3.95 -11.60
CA THR A 150 -25.52 3.93 -10.39
C THR A 150 -24.63 4.17 -9.17
N ARG A 151 -25.05 5.10 -8.28
CA ARG A 151 -24.31 5.53 -7.09
C ARG A 151 -24.96 4.99 -5.82
N GLU A 152 -24.17 4.35 -4.98
CA GLU A 152 -24.63 3.83 -3.69
C GLU A 152 -23.69 4.26 -2.58
N ARG A 153 -24.26 4.63 -1.42
CA ARG A 153 -23.49 5.05 -0.26
C ARG A 153 -23.17 3.87 0.64
N ILE A 154 -21.92 3.76 1.03
CA ILE A 154 -21.41 2.73 1.94
C ILE A 154 -20.23 3.33 2.70
N SER A 155 -20.11 3.06 4.01
CA SER A 155 -19.07 3.67 4.84
C SER A 155 -18.99 5.20 4.69
N TRP A 156 -20.16 5.85 4.62
CA TRP A 156 -20.25 7.31 4.48
C TRP A 156 -20.10 8.00 5.84
N GLY A 157 -19.27 9.04 5.90
CA GLY A 157 -19.18 9.94 7.06
C GLY A 157 -18.37 9.45 8.26
N LYS A 158 -17.79 8.25 8.21
CA LYS A 158 -16.85 7.74 9.22
C LYS A 158 -15.74 6.96 8.53
N CYS A 159 -14.48 7.21 8.87
CA CYS A 159 -13.38 6.35 8.44
C CYS A 159 -13.50 4.95 9.04
N CYS A 160 -12.83 3.96 8.45
CA CYS A 160 -12.24 2.87 9.24
C CYS A 160 -13.22 1.91 9.96
N MET A 161 -14.52 1.96 9.63
CA MET A 161 -15.53 0.99 10.08
C MET A 161 -15.92 0.07 8.92
N PHE A 162 -16.24 -1.18 9.25
CA PHE A 162 -16.72 -2.14 8.28
C PHE A 162 -18.22 -1.96 8.03
N ASP A 163 -18.57 -1.70 6.78
CA ASP A 163 -19.95 -1.68 6.31
C ASP A 163 -20.12 -2.82 5.32
N ASP A 164 -20.82 -3.89 5.70
CA ASP A 164 -20.84 -5.15 4.94
C ASP A 164 -21.40 -4.92 3.53
N PRO A 165 -20.59 -5.05 2.47
CA PRO A 165 -21.04 -4.78 1.12
C PRO A 165 -22.10 -5.77 0.64
N LYS A 166 -22.29 -6.93 1.29
CA LYS A 166 -23.34 -7.90 0.92
C LYS A 166 -24.74 -7.30 0.88
N LYS A 167 -25.00 -6.21 1.61
CA LYS A 167 -26.27 -5.47 1.53
C LYS A 167 -26.60 -4.98 0.10
N LEU A 168 -25.58 -4.82 -0.75
CA LEU A 168 -25.69 -4.37 -2.13
C LEU A 168 -25.70 -5.54 -3.15
N GLN A 169 -25.70 -6.80 -2.69
CA GLN A 169 -25.62 -7.98 -3.56
C GLN A 169 -26.83 -8.13 -4.51
N SER A 170 -27.98 -7.59 -4.11
CA SER A 170 -29.21 -7.61 -4.92
C SER A 170 -29.21 -6.62 -6.09
N LEU A 171 -28.31 -5.63 -6.08
CA LEU A 171 -28.25 -4.59 -7.11
C LEU A 171 -27.87 -5.18 -8.45
N LYS A 172 -28.67 -4.85 -9.47
CA LYS A 172 -28.53 -5.43 -10.81
C LYS A 172 -27.78 -4.53 -11.79
N ASP A 173 -27.46 -3.31 -11.40
CA ASP A 173 -26.83 -2.26 -12.22
C ASP A 173 -25.52 -2.72 -12.85
N GLN A 174 -25.34 -2.35 -14.12
CA GLN A 174 -24.15 -2.72 -14.91
C GLN A 174 -22.89 -2.01 -14.41
N TYR A 175 -23.01 -0.73 -14.06
CA TYR A 175 -21.93 0.10 -13.54
C TYR A 175 -22.32 0.67 -12.18
N LEU A 176 -21.71 0.14 -11.13
CA LEU A 176 -21.95 0.59 -9.75
C LEU A 176 -20.72 1.34 -9.25
N ILE A 177 -20.91 2.53 -8.67
CA ILE A 177 -19.88 3.23 -7.90
C ILE A 177 -20.31 3.34 -6.44
N LEU A 178 -19.36 3.06 -5.54
CA LEU A 178 -19.55 3.19 -4.11
C LEU A 178 -19.03 4.54 -3.62
N GLU A 179 -19.96 5.36 -3.15
CA GLU A 179 -19.70 6.61 -2.44
C GLU A 179 -19.39 6.28 -0.97
N GLY A 180 -18.10 6.08 -0.69
CA GLY A 180 -17.56 5.82 0.64
C GLY A 180 -16.16 6.40 0.78
N HIS A 181 -15.71 6.59 2.01
CA HIS A 181 -14.40 7.18 2.30
C HIS A 181 -13.42 6.12 2.84
N TYR A 182 -12.18 6.15 2.34
CA TYR A 182 -11.00 5.41 2.81
C TYR A 182 -11.05 3.88 2.75
N PHE A 183 -12.19 3.25 3.06
CA PHE A 183 -12.36 1.80 3.14
C PHE A 183 -11.28 1.10 3.98
N GLN A 184 -10.87 1.74 5.08
CA GLN A 184 -9.81 1.29 5.98
C GLN A 184 -10.26 0.22 6.97
N SER A 185 -10.91 -0.83 6.48
CA SER A 185 -11.20 -2.03 7.29
C SER A 185 -10.64 -3.25 6.59
N TYR A 186 -9.88 -4.05 7.34
CA TYR A 186 -9.32 -5.29 6.81
C TYR A 186 -10.42 -6.27 6.37
N LYS A 187 -11.62 -6.19 6.97
CA LYS A 187 -12.75 -7.08 6.69
C LYS A 187 -13.23 -7.00 5.24
N PHE A 188 -13.02 -5.88 4.55
CA PHE A 188 -13.34 -5.76 3.12
C PHE A 188 -12.56 -6.76 2.25
N PHE A 189 -11.32 -7.10 2.63
CA PHE A 189 -10.39 -7.82 1.75
C PHE A 189 -9.64 -8.98 2.42
N HIS A 190 -9.85 -9.24 3.73
CA HIS A 190 -9.10 -10.27 4.46
C HIS A 190 -9.22 -11.67 3.85
N HIS A 191 -10.36 -11.96 3.22
CA HIS A 191 -10.59 -13.21 2.51
C HIS A 191 -9.68 -13.39 1.26
N LEU A 192 -8.98 -12.33 0.82
CA LEU A 192 -7.99 -12.33 -0.25
C LEU A 192 -6.54 -12.27 0.28
N ARG A 193 -6.31 -12.49 1.58
CA ARG A 193 -4.98 -12.31 2.20
C ARG A 193 -3.85 -13.02 1.45
N SER A 194 -4.09 -14.23 0.96
CA SER A 194 -3.07 -14.98 0.20
C SER A 194 -2.70 -14.27 -1.11
N GLN A 195 -3.70 -13.83 -1.87
CA GLN A 195 -3.52 -13.10 -3.13
C GLN A 195 -2.90 -11.72 -2.90
N ILE A 196 -3.36 -10.98 -1.89
CA ILE A 196 -2.79 -9.68 -1.51
C ILE A 196 -1.30 -9.80 -1.21
N ARG A 197 -0.91 -10.87 -0.50
CA ARG A 197 0.52 -11.15 -0.29
C ARG A 197 1.23 -11.40 -1.62
N ASP A 198 0.68 -12.12 -2.58
CA ASP A 198 1.35 -12.26 -3.89
C ASP A 198 1.45 -10.93 -4.65
N TRP A 199 0.36 -10.17 -4.71
CA TRP A 199 0.29 -8.89 -5.42
C TRP A 199 1.25 -7.84 -4.86
N LEU A 200 1.44 -7.84 -3.53
CA LEU A 200 2.34 -6.92 -2.81
C LEU A 200 3.71 -7.54 -2.51
N ALA A 201 4.13 -8.56 -3.27
CA ALA A 201 5.46 -9.12 -3.13
C ALA A 201 6.53 -8.12 -3.62
N PRO A 202 7.60 -7.89 -2.84
CA PRO A 202 8.69 -7.02 -3.28
C PRO A 202 9.35 -7.61 -4.53
N SER A 203 9.75 -6.74 -5.45
CA SER A 203 10.58 -7.16 -6.59
C SER A 203 11.91 -7.77 -6.10
N LYS A 204 12.55 -8.61 -6.92
CA LYS A 204 13.87 -9.18 -6.61
C LYS A 204 14.89 -8.09 -6.25
N ARG A 205 14.85 -6.94 -6.93
CA ARG A 205 15.71 -5.78 -6.66
C ARG A 205 15.43 -5.18 -5.28
N MET A 206 14.16 -5.00 -4.91
CA MET A 206 13.78 -4.51 -3.58
C MET A 206 14.20 -5.47 -2.48
N ALA A 207 13.99 -6.78 -2.68
CA ALA A 207 14.41 -7.82 -1.73
C ALA A 207 15.93 -7.82 -1.50
N LEU A 208 16.73 -7.67 -2.57
CA LEU A 208 18.20 -7.57 -2.45
C LEU A 208 18.63 -6.31 -1.68
N LYS A 209 17.99 -5.16 -1.95
CA LYS A 209 18.28 -3.92 -1.20
C LYS A 209 17.92 -4.05 0.28
N ALA A 210 16.77 -4.64 0.59
CA ALA A 210 16.37 -4.93 1.97
C ALA A 210 17.36 -5.86 2.69
N ALA A 211 17.78 -6.93 2.01
CA ALA A 211 18.78 -7.86 2.56
C ALA A 211 20.15 -7.21 2.81
N ALA A 212 20.52 -6.20 2.02
CA ALA A 212 21.77 -5.46 2.20
C ALA A 212 21.75 -4.50 3.40
N VAL A 213 20.56 -4.12 3.90
CA VAL A 213 20.42 -3.31 5.12
C VAL A 213 20.69 -4.14 6.38
N ILE A 214 20.37 -5.44 6.35
CA ILE A 214 20.56 -6.34 7.50
C ILE A 214 22.02 -6.82 7.53
N PRO A 215 22.80 -6.52 8.58
CA PRO A 215 24.19 -6.98 8.69
C PRO A 215 24.28 -8.51 8.68
N GLU A 216 25.31 -9.08 8.05
CA GLU A 216 25.49 -10.54 7.95
C GLU A 216 25.37 -11.26 9.30
N LYS A 217 25.95 -10.67 10.37
CA LYS A 217 25.89 -11.22 11.74
C LYS A 217 24.46 -11.36 12.29
N SER A 218 23.54 -10.52 11.80
CA SER A 218 22.15 -10.42 12.27
C SER A 218 21.14 -11.12 11.38
N LYS A 219 21.55 -11.68 10.22
CA LYS A 219 20.63 -12.37 9.29
C LYS A 219 19.97 -13.62 9.88
N ASN A 220 20.60 -14.22 10.89
CA ASN A 220 20.09 -15.41 11.60
C ASN A 220 19.63 -15.06 13.03
N ASP A 221 19.44 -13.78 13.35
CA ASP A 221 18.87 -13.37 14.63
C ASP A 221 17.35 -13.50 14.58
N PHE A 222 16.71 -13.54 15.75
CA PHE A 222 15.27 -13.32 15.85
C PHE A 222 14.99 -11.83 15.72
N ILE A 223 14.24 -11.43 14.69
CA ILE A 223 14.12 -10.01 14.32
C ILE A 223 12.79 -9.42 14.78
N ILE A 224 12.88 -8.44 15.68
CA ILE A 224 11.76 -7.60 16.11
C ILE A 224 11.79 -6.30 15.30
N CYS A 225 10.79 -6.07 14.47
CA CYS A 225 10.67 -4.83 13.72
C CYS A 225 9.78 -3.84 14.44
N THR A 226 10.32 -2.67 14.76
CA THR A 226 9.59 -1.59 15.41
C THR A 226 9.33 -0.50 14.39
N HIS A 227 8.06 -0.28 14.02
CA HIS A 227 7.69 0.79 13.12
C HIS A 227 7.42 2.08 13.90
N ILE A 228 8.14 3.13 13.55
CA ILE A 228 7.95 4.50 14.01
C ILE A 228 7.32 5.35 12.90
N HIS A 229 6.51 6.33 13.27
CA HIS A 229 5.97 7.32 12.37
C HIS A 229 6.00 8.67 13.06
N ARG A 230 6.82 9.58 12.55
CA ARG A 230 6.88 10.95 13.06
C ARG A 230 6.15 11.92 12.17
N GLY A 231 5.84 11.53 10.93
CA GLY A 231 5.12 12.37 9.97
C GLY A 231 5.87 13.66 9.64
N GLU A 232 5.37 14.40 8.65
CA GLU A 232 5.87 15.74 8.38
C GLU A 232 5.15 16.74 9.28
N PRO A 233 5.87 17.61 10.01
CA PRO A 233 5.28 18.77 10.63
C PRO A 233 4.67 19.70 9.56
N PRO A 234 3.56 20.38 9.86
CA PRO A 234 2.91 20.40 11.16
C PRO A 234 1.94 19.21 11.29
N TYR A 235 1.76 18.73 12.53
CA TYR A 235 0.91 17.58 12.91
C TYR A 235 -0.59 17.87 12.68
N ASN A 236 -0.95 18.22 11.46
CA ASN A 236 -2.27 18.70 11.05
C ASN A 236 -3.24 17.55 10.81
N ASN A 237 -2.74 16.33 10.89
CA ASN A 237 -3.52 15.13 10.73
C ASN A 237 -3.92 14.65 12.12
N HIS A 238 -5.19 14.34 12.29
CA HIS A 238 -5.81 13.74 13.49
C HIS A 238 -5.05 12.52 14.08
N ARG A 239 -4.07 11.98 13.33
CA ARG A 239 -3.19 10.85 13.67
C ARG A 239 -2.00 11.31 14.52
N LYS A 240 -1.76 10.64 15.65
CA LYS A 240 -0.64 10.95 16.55
C LYS A 240 0.64 10.25 16.09
N PRO A 241 1.81 10.92 16.19
CA PRO A 241 3.09 10.28 15.91
C PRO A 241 3.44 9.24 16.97
N SER A 242 4.46 8.44 16.68
CA SER A 242 5.10 7.56 17.64
C SER A 242 5.61 8.34 18.85
N ASP A 243 5.27 7.84 20.04
CA ASP A 243 5.73 8.35 21.32
C ASP A 243 7.08 7.71 21.69
N PRO A 244 8.10 8.49 22.07
CA PRO A 244 9.44 7.97 22.32
C PRO A 244 9.49 7.04 23.54
N ARG A 245 8.74 7.33 24.61
CA ARG A 245 8.71 6.50 25.82
C ARG A 245 8.03 5.17 25.54
N PHE A 246 6.83 5.20 24.94
CA PHE A 246 6.12 3.98 24.55
C PHE A 246 6.96 3.13 23.60
N THR A 247 7.54 3.75 22.56
CA THR A 247 8.37 3.05 21.58
C THR A 247 9.49 2.28 22.27
N ARG A 248 10.25 2.94 23.15
CA ARG A 248 11.33 2.30 23.89
C ARG A 248 10.85 1.16 24.78
N VAL A 249 9.93 1.45 25.69
CA VAL A 249 9.51 0.49 26.73
C VAL A 249 8.78 -0.71 26.10
N ALA A 250 7.99 -0.49 25.04
CA ALA A 250 7.33 -1.59 24.32
C ALA A 250 8.33 -2.46 23.54
N THR A 251 9.34 -1.87 22.90
CA THR A 251 10.40 -2.66 22.26
C THR A 251 11.18 -3.47 23.30
N GLU A 252 11.59 -2.86 24.42
CA GLU A 252 12.31 -3.56 25.51
C GLU A 252 11.45 -4.69 26.10
N TYR A 253 10.16 -4.45 26.35
CA TYR A 253 9.21 -5.47 26.79
C TYR A 253 9.14 -6.69 25.84
N LEU A 254 9.11 -6.44 24.53
CA LEU A 254 9.10 -7.53 23.54
C LEU A 254 10.44 -8.27 23.52
N VAL A 255 11.56 -7.56 23.61
CA VAL A 255 12.88 -8.19 23.73
C VAL A 255 12.89 -9.14 24.94
N ASP A 256 12.49 -8.67 26.13
CA ASP A 256 12.46 -9.47 27.36
C ASP A 256 11.58 -10.74 27.25
N ILE A 257 10.49 -10.68 26.47
CA ILE A 257 9.64 -11.85 26.19
C ILE A 257 10.39 -12.88 25.35
N TYR A 258 11.03 -12.45 24.26
CA TYR A 258 11.59 -13.35 23.26
C TYR A 258 13.01 -13.80 23.58
N GLU A 259 13.74 -13.11 24.47
CA GLU A 259 15.05 -13.55 24.97
C GLU A 259 14.97 -14.88 25.73
N LYS A 260 13.80 -15.18 26.29
CA LYS A 260 13.54 -16.47 26.97
C LYS A 260 13.61 -17.67 26.01
N SER A 261 13.44 -17.45 24.70
CA SER A 261 13.40 -18.51 23.69
C SER A 261 14.42 -18.34 22.55
N HIS A 262 15.08 -17.19 22.45
CA HIS A 262 16.04 -16.89 21.40
C HIS A 262 17.33 -16.31 21.97
N SER A 263 18.47 -16.86 21.57
CA SER A 263 19.79 -16.46 22.09
C SER A 263 20.33 -15.15 21.47
N ARG A 264 19.81 -14.73 20.31
CA ARG A 264 20.22 -13.51 19.62
C ARG A 264 19.00 -12.79 19.07
N ILE A 265 18.84 -11.54 19.49
CA ILE A 265 17.74 -10.67 19.07
C ILE A 265 18.31 -9.42 18.41
N SER A 266 17.73 -9.08 17.27
CA SER A 266 17.97 -7.83 16.58
C SER A 266 16.67 -7.04 16.46
N VAL A 267 16.72 -5.76 16.81
CA VAL A 267 15.61 -4.82 16.63
C VAL A 267 15.86 -4.01 15.37
N VAL A 268 15.03 -4.16 14.34
CA VAL A 268 15.09 -3.32 13.15
C VAL A 268 14.07 -2.20 13.29
N VAL A 269 14.51 -0.95 13.21
CA VAL A 269 13.61 0.20 13.34
C VAL A 269 13.25 0.71 11.95
N LEU A 270 11.96 0.63 11.61
CA LEU A 270 11.37 1.02 10.33
C LEU A 270 10.65 2.36 10.49
N GLY A 271 10.65 3.21 9.46
CA GLY A 271 9.94 4.49 9.47
C GLY A 271 10.73 5.66 8.90
N ASP A 272 10.35 6.87 9.30
CA ASP A 272 10.65 8.11 8.57
C ASP A 272 11.60 9.10 9.28
N ASP A 273 12.07 8.81 10.49
CA ASP A 273 12.84 9.77 11.30
C ASP A 273 14.02 9.13 12.03
N LEU A 274 15.21 9.20 11.42
CA LEU A 274 16.45 8.70 12.03
C LEU A 274 16.86 9.45 13.29
N ASN A 275 16.47 10.72 13.45
CA ASN A 275 16.78 11.47 14.67
C ASN A 275 15.97 10.93 15.84
N PHE A 276 14.69 10.65 15.62
CA PHE A 276 13.85 9.98 16.60
C PHE A 276 14.39 8.58 16.96
N VAL A 277 14.81 7.79 15.97
CA VAL A 277 15.41 6.47 16.23
C VAL A 277 16.66 6.61 17.12
N ASN A 278 17.53 7.57 16.79
CA ASN A 278 18.72 7.85 17.59
C ASN A 278 18.34 8.28 19.01
N GLU A 279 17.39 9.19 19.18
CA GLU A 279 16.91 9.66 20.49
C GLU A 279 16.41 8.49 21.36
N VAL A 280 15.51 7.67 20.81
CA VAL A 280 14.86 6.57 21.53
C VAL A 280 15.83 5.45 21.89
N PHE A 281 16.73 5.10 20.96
CA PHE A 281 17.61 3.93 21.08
C PHE A 281 19.09 4.28 21.32
N THR A 282 19.44 5.53 21.66
CA THR A 282 20.84 5.97 21.83
C THR A 282 21.66 4.99 22.69
N GLN A 283 21.09 4.54 23.82
CA GLN A 283 21.80 3.64 24.73
C GLN A 283 22.03 2.27 24.10
N SER A 284 21.01 1.70 23.46
CA SER A 284 21.09 0.38 22.80
C SER A 284 21.93 0.39 21.52
N ILE A 285 22.05 1.55 20.86
CA ILE A 285 22.92 1.74 19.69
C ILE A 285 24.40 1.86 20.13
N LYS A 286 24.66 2.55 21.24
CA LYS A 286 26.04 2.83 21.71
C LYS A 286 26.60 1.76 22.64
N SER A 287 25.75 0.96 23.29
CA SER A 287 26.20 -0.01 24.28
C SER A 287 26.40 -1.40 23.67
N ASN A 288 27.61 -1.94 23.81
CA ASN A 288 27.90 -3.37 23.54
C ASN A 288 27.32 -4.30 24.62
N THR A 289 26.75 -3.77 25.70
CA THR A 289 26.15 -4.56 26.79
C THR A 289 24.64 -4.75 26.63
N SER A 290 24.04 -4.15 25.60
CA SER A 290 22.62 -4.38 25.32
C SER A 290 22.41 -5.83 24.92
N SER A 291 21.35 -6.43 25.47
CA SER A 291 20.99 -7.83 25.21
C SER A 291 20.49 -8.06 23.77
N TYR A 292 20.26 -6.98 23.03
CA TYR A 292 19.86 -6.96 21.63
C TYR A 292 20.66 -5.92 20.82
N THR A 293 20.75 -6.12 19.50
CA THR A 293 21.33 -5.14 18.56
C THR A 293 20.24 -4.29 17.93
N VAL A 294 20.43 -2.97 17.83
CA VAL A 294 19.53 -2.09 17.05
C VAL A 294 20.09 -1.88 15.64
N ILE A 295 19.26 -2.11 14.62
CA ILE A 295 19.56 -1.90 13.21
C ILE A 295 18.66 -0.76 12.71
N THR A 296 19.28 0.35 12.33
CA THR A 296 18.61 1.49 11.70
C THR A 296 18.58 1.31 10.19
N VAL A 297 17.46 1.59 9.53
CA VAL A 297 17.37 1.58 8.06
C VAL A 297 17.80 2.96 7.54
N PRO A 298 19.01 3.13 6.96
CA PRO A 298 19.49 4.45 6.55
C PRO A 298 18.74 4.99 5.32
N ILE A 299 18.16 4.10 4.52
CA ILE A 299 17.39 4.43 3.32
C ILE A 299 15.92 4.48 3.72
N LEU A 300 15.44 5.67 4.05
CA LEU A 300 14.05 5.95 4.47
C LEU A 300 13.09 5.88 3.27
N LYS A 301 13.05 4.73 2.60
CA LYS A 301 12.22 4.47 1.43
C LYS A 301 11.15 3.44 1.77
N PRO A 302 9.85 3.76 1.63
CA PRO A 302 8.75 2.87 1.99
C PRO A 302 8.85 1.46 1.39
N GLU A 303 9.37 1.36 0.16
CA GLU A 303 9.51 0.08 -0.52
C GLU A 303 10.57 -0.84 0.11
N ILE A 304 11.58 -0.26 0.77
CA ILE A 304 12.61 -1.01 1.50
C ILE A 304 12.03 -1.51 2.82
N ASP A 305 11.33 -0.66 3.56
CA ASP A 305 10.66 -1.05 4.81
C ASP A 305 9.64 -2.16 4.59
N LEU A 306 8.88 -2.11 3.49
CA LEU A 306 7.93 -3.16 3.13
C LEU A 306 8.62 -4.49 2.82
N ALA A 307 9.74 -4.44 2.09
CA ALA A 307 10.55 -5.63 1.82
C ALA A 307 11.18 -6.18 3.10
N ILE A 308 11.71 -5.33 3.98
CA ILE A 308 12.26 -5.76 5.28
C ILE A 308 11.17 -6.40 6.13
N SER A 309 10.01 -5.73 6.25
CA SER A 309 8.86 -6.20 7.03
C SER A 309 8.50 -7.64 6.69
N ARG A 310 8.34 -7.87 5.39
CA ARG A 310 7.88 -9.15 4.86
C ARG A 310 8.91 -10.27 4.95
N ILE A 311 10.20 -9.95 4.77
CA ILE A 311 11.26 -10.95 4.65
C ILE A 311 11.82 -11.33 6.01
N PHE A 312 12.00 -10.35 6.91
CA PHE A 312 12.84 -10.53 8.09
C PHE A 312 12.07 -10.50 9.42
N CYS A 313 10.98 -9.74 9.53
CA CYS A 313 10.36 -9.50 10.84
C CYS A 313 9.62 -10.72 11.38
N ASP A 314 10.14 -11.34 12.43
CA ASP A 314 9.48 -12.41 13.18
C ASP A 314 8.47 -11.85 14.19
N VAL A 315 8.70 -10.62 14.66
CA VAL A 315 7.77 -9.84 15.46
C VAL A 315 7.66 -8.46 14.87
N PHE A 316 6.47 -7.89 14.86
CA PHE A 316 6.24 -6.52 14.41
C PHE A 316 5.58 -5.70 15.53
N LEU A 317 6.10 -4.51 15.80
CA LEU A 317 5.54 -3.55 16.74
C LEU A 317 5.11 -2.27 16.00
N LEU A 318 3.81 -2.01 15.97
CA LEU A 318 3.22 -0.78 15.44
C LEU A 318 3.05 0.26 16.56
N THR A 319 3.96 1.23 16.64
CA THR A 319 3.97 2.24 17.73
C THR A 319 3.03 3.43 17.51
N ALA A 320 2.79 3.77 16.24
CA ALA A 320 1.75 4.70 15.82
C ALA A 320 0.55 3.88 15.30
N PRO A 321 -0.45 3.60 16.13
CA PRO A 321 -1.45 2.56 15.84
C PRO A 321 -2.36 2.91 14.66
N THR A 322 -2.45 4.19 14.30
CA THR A 322 -3.21 4.69 13.15
C THR A 322 -2.34 4.92 11.91
N SER A 323 -1.05 4.61 11.92
CA SER A 323 -0.24 4.71 10.70
C SER A 323 -0.71 3.67 9.68
N THR A 324 -1.28 4.12 8.56
CA THR A 324 -1.77 3.20 7.53
C THR A 324 -0.62 2.50 6.81
N PHE A 325 0.51 3.16 6.63
CA PHE A 325 1.72 2.50 6.12
C PHE A 325 2.24 1.46 7.11
N GLY A 326 2.36 1.80 8.39
CA GLY A 326 2.74 0.86 9.45
C GLY A 326 1.79 -0.33 9.57
N TRP A 327 0.48 -0.11 9.37
CA TRP A 327 -0.52 -1.16 9.31
C TRP A 327 -0.25 -2.15 8.16
N TRP A 328 0.07 -1.64 6.96
CA TRP A 328 0.44 -2.50 5.82
C TRP A 328 1.74 -3.25 6.04
N LEU A 329 2.75 -2.62 6.65
CA LEU A 329 3.98 -3.32 7.03
C LEU A 329 3.67 -4.49 7.95
N ALA A 330 2.87 -4.28 9.00
CA ALA A 330 2.44 -5.31 9.93
C ALA A 330 1.64 -6.43 9.24
N TYR A 331 0.66 -6.07 8.40
CA TYR A 331 -0.18 -7.02 7.67
C TYR A 331 0.59 -7.90 6.69
N LEU A 332 1.66 -7.35 6.12
CA LEU A 332 2.54 -8.01 5.15
C LEU A 332 3.81 -8.60 5.75
N ALA A 333 4.00 -8.53 7.06
CA ALA A 333 5.14 -9.14 7.75
C ALA A 333 5.30 -10.63 7.40
N LYS A 334 6.38 -11.24 7.88
CA LYS A 334 6.61 -12.70 7.71
C LYS A 334 5.34 -13.47 8.09
N LYS A 335 5.05 -14.56 7.38
CA LYS A 335 3.73 -15.23 7.47
C LYS A 335 3.43 -15.71 8.90
N GLU A 336 4.46 -16.12 9.62
CA GLU A 336 4.44 -16.60 11.00
C GLU A 336 4.70 -15.48 12.03
N ALA A 337 4.81 -14.22 11.60
CA ALA A 337 5.14 -13.11 12.48
C ALA A 337 4.04 -12.85 13.52
N VAL A 338 4.46 -12.52 14.74
CA VAL A 338 3.54 -12.06 15.79
C VAL A 338 3.46 -10.53 15.74
N ILE A 339 2.24 -10.01 15.61
CA ILE A 339 2.00 -8.58 15.46
C ILE A 339 1.50 -8.00 16.76
N TYR A 340 2.20 -6.97 17.23
CA TYR A 340 1.81 -6.13 18.35
C TYR A 340 1.54 -4.71 17.86
N TYR A 341 0.54 -4.05 18.46
CA TYR A 341 0.25 -2.66 18.19
C TYR A 341 -0.10 -1.92 19.48
N ARG A 342 0.24 -0.64 19.53
CA ARG A 342 -0.14 0.23 20.64
C ARG A 342 -1.67 0.33 20.73
N ASP A 343 -2.22 0.28 21.93
CA ASP A 343 -3.63 0.58 22.13
C ASP A 343 -3.95 2.01 21.67
N ILE A 344 -4.96 2.15 20.80
CA ILE A 344 -5.37 3.44 20.24
C ILE A 344 -6.02 4.36 21.29
N GLU A 345 -6.65 3.80 22.32
CA GLU A 345 -7.16 4.57 23.46
C GLU A 345 -6.01 5.17 24.28
N ASP A 346 -4.91 4.43 24.43
CA ASP A 346 -3.70 4.91 25.11
C ASP A 346 -2.96 5.99 24.31
N SER A 347 -2.93 5.88 22.97
CA SER A 347 -2.29 6.90 22.13
C SER A 347 -3.06 8.22 22.07
N LYS A 348 -4.33 8.25 22.52
CA LYS A 348 -5.23 9.42 22.45
C LYS A 348 -5.31 10.01 21.03
N ASP A 349 -5.33 9.11 20.05
CA ASP A 349 -5.42 9.47 18.64
C ASP A 349 -6.84 9.96 18.31
N GLU A 350 -6.96 11.08 17.60
CA GLU A 350 -8.28 11.66 17.32
C GLU A 350 -9.07 10.84 16.30
N VAL A 351 -8.38 10.01 15.50
CA VAL A 351 -9.00 9.04 14.59
C VAL A 351 -9.83 8.00 15.35
N LEU A 352 -9.60 7.80 16.66
CA LEU A 352 -10.42 6.92 17.50
C LEU A 352 -11.92 7.26 17.44
N ARG A 353 -12.29 8.52 17.15
CA ARG A 353 -13.70 8.92 17.03
C ARG A 353 -14.38 8.38 15.77
N GLU A 354 -13.60 8.01 14.79
CA GLU A 354 -14.07 7.50 13.50
C GLU A 354 -13.81 6.01 13.35
N LEU A 355 -12.78 5.48 14.02
CA LEU A 355 -12.29 4.10 13.87
C LEU A 355 -12.91 3.14 14.88
N GLU A 356 -13.33 1.98 14.40
CA GLU A 356 -13.73 0.85 15.22
C GLU A 356 -12.57 -0.18 15.29
N PRO A 357 -11.92 -0.37 16.45
CA PRO A 357 -10.72 -1.22 16.54
C PRO A 357 -10.91 -2.63 16.02
N VAL A 358 -12.09 -3.24 16.25
CA VAL A 358 -12.39 -4.60 15.79
C VAL A 358 -12.62 -4.71 14.28
N ASP A 359 -12.78 -3.58 13.58
CA ASP A 359 -12.89 -3.49 12.12
C ASP A 359 -11.56 -3.11 11.46
N TYR A 360 -10.67 -2.41 12.19
CA TYR A 360 -9.40 -1.92 11.70
C TYR A 360 -8.25 -2.91 11.92
N TYR A 361 -8.12 -3.50 13.11
CA TYR A 361 -7.06 -4.44 13.44
C TYR A 361 -7.52 -5.90 13.28
N PRO A 362 -6.79 -6.76 12.54
CA PRO A 362 -7.06 -8.19 12.51
C PRO A 362 -7.07 -8.80 13.91
N LYS A 363 -8.03 -9.69 14.16
CA LYS A 363 -8.28 -10.31 15.48
C LYS A 363 -7.06 -11.06 16.06
N GLU A 364 -6.15 -11.52 15.21
CA GLU A 364 -4.93 -12.22 15.60
C GLU A 364 -3.81 -11.29 16.09
N TRP A 365 -3.94 -9.97 15.90
CA TRP A 365 -2.98 -8.99 16.39
C TRP A 365 -3.19 -8.74 17.89
N ARG A 366 -2.09 -8.45 18.58
CA ARG A 366 -2.06 -8.28 20.04
C ARG A 366 -1.89 -6.81 20.39
N THR A 367 -2.74 -6.31 21.25
CA THR A 367 -2.67 -4.93 21.72
C THR A 367 -1.65 -4.81 22.84
N LEU A 368 -0.92 -3.70 22.91
CA LEU A 368 -0.05 -3.33 24.03
C LEU A 368 -0.58 -2.06 24.68
N LYS A 369 -0.75 -2.10 26.00
CA LYS A 369 -1.24 -0.99 26.83
C LYS A 369 -0.13 -0.50 27.75
N THR A 370 -0.13 0.81 27.98
CA THR A 370 0.70 1.44 29.00
C THR A 370 -0.02 1.37 30.34
N ASP A 371 0.61 0.81 31.37
CA ASP A 371 0.12 0.84 32.74
C ASP A 371 0.40 2.19 33.42
N LYS A 372 -0.19 2.41 34.60
CA LYS A 372 -0.09 3.68 35.33
C LYS A 372 1.36 4.05 35.70
N ASP A 373 2.22 3.07 35.90
CA ASP A 373 3.65 3.26 36.16
C ASP A 373 4.48 3.46 34.87
N GLY A 374 3.85 3.31 33.70
CA GLY A 374 4.47 3.40 32.38
C GLY A 374 5.09 2.10 31.89
N SER A 375 4.89 0.97 32.59
CA SER A 375 5.22 -0.36 32.09
C SER A 375 4.24 -0.80 31.00
N ILE A 376 4.59 -1.85 30.26
CA ILE A 376 3.78 -2.37 29.16
C ILE A 376 3.13 -3.68 29.55
N ARG A 377 1.85 -3.82 29.23
CA ARG A 377 1.09 -5.07 29.36
C ARG A 377 0.35 -5.41 28.06
N LEU A 378 0.07 -6.70 27.91
CA LEU A 378 -0.78 -7.26 26.84
C LEU A 378 -2.27 -7.08 27.11
#